data_AF-A0A3S0I6K6-F1
#
_entry.id   AF-A0A3S0I6K6-F1
#
_cell.length_a   1.000
_cell.length_b   1.000
_cell.length_c   1.000
_cell.angle_alpha   90.00
_cell.angle_beta   90.00
_cell.angle_gamma   90.00
#
_symmetry.space_group_name_H-M   'P 1'
#
loop_
_entity.id
_entity.type
_entity.pdbx_description
1 polymer ?
#
loop_
_entity_poly.entity_id
_entity_poly.type
_entity_poly.pdbx_seq_one_letter_code
_entity_poly.pdbx_strand_id
1 'polypeptide(L)'
;MGHWQTALYCIGRKGTVWNGLFAVPAGMKPQCPQSPSYRQEVRDGQTRVEQYRIQGWQPRSLIEPLKQAGFAQLEDEIEGPNHYSVFMGRNAPAELFYTAVADGQDTLITLSGK
;
A
#
# COMPACT_ATOMS: atom_id res chain seq x y z
N MET A 1 -24.60 12.68 5.60
CA MET A 1 -24.11 11.35 5.20
C MET A 1 -22.91 11.56 4.27
N GLY A 2 -21.74 11.02 4.60
CA GLY A 2 -20.46 11.43 4.01
C GLY A 2 -20.22 10.95 2.58
N HIS A 3 -19.86 11.88 1.70
CA HIS A 3 -19.50 11.67 0.30
C HIS A 3 -18.12 11.01 0.18
N TRP A 4 -18.06 9.69 -0.02
CA TRP A 4 -16.81 8.94 -0.27
C TRP A 4 -16.77 8.29 -1.66
N GLN A 5 -17.28 8.98 -2.69
CA GLN A 5 -17.28 8.48 -4.07
C GLN A 5 -16.41 9.30 -5.03
N THR A 6 -15.38 9.99 -4.54
CA THR A 6 -14.23 10.26 -5.41
C THR A 6 -13.55 8.93 -5.66
N ALA A 7 -13.65 8.42 -6.91
CA ALA A 7 -12.97 7.21 -7.32
C ALA A 7 -11.50 7.30 -6.87
N LEU A 8 -11.07 6.33 -6.06
CA LEU A 8 -9.69 6.20 -5.63
C LEU A 8 -8.86 5.90 -6.89
N TYR A 9 -8.33 6.96 -7.51
CA TYR A 9 -7.63 6.92 -8.80
C TYR A 9 -6.45 5.96 -8.81
N CYS A 10 -5.94 5.64 -7.63
CA CYS A 10 -4.78 4.80 -7.39
C CYS A 10 -5.15 3.32 -7.17
N ILE A 11 -6.40 3.02 -6.84
CA ILE A 11 -6.86 1.63 -6.62
C ILE A 11 -7.40 1.06 -7.93
N GLY A 12 -6.61 0.22 -8.59
CA GLY A 12 -7.00 -0.40 -9.87
C GLY A 12 -8.23 -1.30 -9.76
N ARG A 13 -8.32 -2.13 -8.71
CA ARG A 13 -9.48 -3.03 -8.47
C ARG A 13 -10.04 -2.79 -7.07
N LYS A 14 -11.27 -2.26 -7.02
CA LYS A 14 -11.97 -1.94 -5.77
C LYS A 14 -12.12 -3.17 -4.88
N GLY A 15 -11.93 -2.97 -3.57
CA GLY A 15 -12.07 -4.03 -2.55
C GLY A 15 -10.91 -5.03 -2.52
N THR A 16 -9.85 -4.78 -3.28
CA THR A 16 -8.66 -5.65 -3.31
C THR A 16 -7.38 -4.86 -3.11
N VAL A 17 -6.31 -5.59 -2.79
CA VAL A 17 -4.94 -5.09 -2.68
C VAL A 17 -4.14 -5.45 -3.92
N TRP A 18 -3.30 -4.51 -4.33
CA TRP A 18 -2.35 -4.57 -5.43
C TRP A 18 -2.91 -5.23 -6.68
N ASN A 19 -3.93 -4.60 -7.27
CA ASN A 19 -4.60 -5.08 -8.50
C ASN A 19 -5.41 -6.37 -8.40
N GLY A 20 -5.86 -6.76 -7.21
CA GLY A 20 -6.64 -7.99 -7.08
C GLY A 20 -5.87 -9.20 -6.61
N LEU A 21 -4.68 -9.02 -6.02
CA LEU A 21 -3.94 -10.13 -5.42
C LEU A 21 -4.78 -10.82 -4.34
N PHE A 22 -5.43 -10.04 -3.47
CA PHE A 22 -6.30 -10.53 -2.40
C PHE A 22 -7.29 -9.45 -1.96
N ALA A 23 -8.32 -9.84 -1.22
CA ALA A 23 -9.30 -8.91 -0.66
C ALA A 23 -8.65 -7.99 0.39
N VAL A 24 -9.07 -6.73 0.46
CA VAL A 24 -8.59 -5.80 1.50
C VAL A 24 -8.91 -6.38 2.88
N PRO A 25 -7.91 -6.55 3.77
CA PRO A 25 -8.15 -7.04 5.11
C PRO A 25 -9.15 -6.20 5.91
N ALA A 26 -9.89 -6.85 6.80
CA ALA A 26 -10.88 -6.17 7.64
C ALA A 26 -10.24 -5.04 8.45
N GLY A 27 -10.95 -3.91 8.58
CA GLY A 27 -10.48 -2.74 9.31
C GLY A 27 -9.57 -1.80 8.50
N MET A 28 -9.10 -2.21 7.31
CA MET A 28 -8.36 -1.31 6.43
C MET A 28 -9.29 -0.45 5.57
N LYS A 29 -8.95 0.84 5.47
CA LYS A 29 -9.65 1.81 4.62
C LYS A 29 -8.74 2.22 3.46
N PRO A 30 -9.11 1.94 2.21
CA PRO A 30 -8.32 2.38 1.07
C PRO A 30 -8.41 3.90 0.91
N GLN A 31 -7.29 4.53 0.55
CA GLN A 31 -7.22 5.93 0.18
C GLN A 31 -6.19 6.15 -0.93
N CYS A 32 -6.09 7.38 -1.43
CA CYS A 32 -5.04 7.75 -2.38
C CYS A 32 -4.27 8.95 -1.88
N PRO A 33 -2.99 9.09 -2.28
CA PRO A 33 -2.22 10.29 -2.00
C PRO A 33 -2.97 11.55 -2.45
N GLN A 34 -2.89 12.61 -1.65
CA GLN A 34 -3.52 13.89 -2.00
C GLN A 34 -2.71 14.71 -3.02
N SER A 35 -1.46 14.31 -3.30
CA SER A 35 -0.56 15.03 -4.20
C SER A 35 -1.05 15.04 -5.66
N PRO A 36 -1.21 16.21 -6.30
CA PRO A 36 -1.61 16.33 -7.70
C PRO A 36 -0.60 15.73 -8.69
N SER A 37 0.71 15.86 -8.44
CA SER A 37 1.75 15.30 -9.32
C SER A 37 1.69 13.77 -9.34
N TYR A 38 1.54 13.17 -8.16
CA TYR A 38 1.43 11.72 -7.99
C TYR A 38 0.17 11.15 -8.67
N ARG A 39 -0.93 11.91 -8.66
CA ARG A 39 -2.14 11.56 -9.41
C ARG A 39 -1.89 11.50 -10.92
N GLN A 40 -1.08 12.39 -11.45
CA GLN A 40 -0.76 12.42 -12.87
C GLN A 40 0.12 11.22 -13.26
N GLU A 41 1.17 10.94 -12.49
CA GLU A 41 2.06 9.78 -12.70
C GLU A 41 1.29 8.45 -12.73
N VAL A 42 0.33 8.29 -11.81
CA VAL A 42 -0.53 7.09 -11.76
C VAL A 42 -1.45 6.99 -12.96
N ARG A 43 -2.03 8.11 -13.40
CA ARG A 43 -2.90 8.14 -14.60
C ARG A 43 -2.13 7.86 -15.88
N ASP A 44 -0.87 8.31 -15.94
CA ASP A 44 0.02 8.09 -17.06
C ASP A 44 0.66 6.69 -17.05
N GLY A 45 0.35 5.86 -16.04
CA GLY A 45 0.88 4.51 -15.90
C GLY A 45 2.38 4.46 -15.59
N GLN A 46 2.96 5.58 -15.13
CA GLN A 46 4.38 5.68 -14.82
C GLN A 46 4.72 5.02 -13.48
N THR A 47 3.75 5.04 -12.56
CA THR A 47 3.87 4.45 -11.23
C THR A 47 2.53 3.87 -10.81
N ARG A 48 2.58 2.80 -10.01
CA ARG A 48 1.42 2.29 -9.27
C ARG A 48 1.59 2.65 -7.81
N VAL A 49 0.51 3.12 -7.19
CA VAL A 49 0.46 3.32 -5.75
C VAL A 49 -0.88 2.88 -5.20
N GLU A 50 -0.88 2.28 -4.02
CA GLU A 50 -2.11 2.01 -3.26
C GLU A 50 -1.87 2.35 -1.80
N GLN A 51 -2.81 3.06 -1.16
CA GLN A 51 -2.69 3.42 0.26
C GLN A 51 -3.83 2.82 1.07
N TYR A 52 -3.49 2.35 2.26
CA TYR A 52 -4.41 1.76 3.21
C TYR A 52 -4.17 2.32 4.59
N ARG A 53 -5.24 2.74 5.27
CA ARG A 53 -5.19 3.16 6.66
C ARG A 53 -5.80 2.09 7.56
N ILE A 54 -5.15 1.80 8.68
CA ILE A 54 -5.63 0.88 9.71
C ILE A 54 -5.45 1.50 11.10
N GLN A 55 -6.39 1.23 12.01
CA GLN A 55 -6.34 1.78 13.36
C GLN A 55 -5.20 1.15 14.19
N GLY A 56 -4.49 1.96 14.97
CA GLY A 56 -3.34 1.53 15.77
C GLY A 56 -2.07 1.35 14.94
N TRP A 57 -0.93 1.16 15.65
CA TRP A 57 0.35 0.83 15.01
C TRP A 57 0.37 -0.64 14.60
N GLN A 58 0.15 -0.90 13.31
CA GLN A 58 0.14 -2.24 12.71
C GLN A 58 0.92 -2.25 11.38
N PRO A 59 2.24 -1.99 11.42
CA PRO A 59 3.04 -1.76 10.21
C PRO A 59 3.15 -2.97 9.29
N ARG A 60 2.87 -4.19 9.79
CA ARG A 60 3.07 -5.44 9.07
C ARG A 60 1.77 -6.09 8.57
N SER A 61 0.61 -5.42 8.70
CA SER A 61 -0.71 -6.04 8.46
C SER A 61 -0.98 -6.50 7.02
N LEU A 62 -0.15 -6.11 6.05
CA LEU A 62 -0.21 -6.60 4.67
C LEU A 62 0.97 -7.52 4.30
N ILE A 63 1.98 -7.68 5.15
CA ILE A 63 3.18 -8.46 4.85
C ILE A 63 2.85 -9.95 4.66
N GLU A 64 2.16 -10.56 5.62
CA GLU A 64 1.80 -11.98 5.52
C GLU A 64 0.82 -12.26 4.36
N PRO A 65 -0.23 -11.46 4.12
CA PRO A 65 -1.04 -11.58 2.90
C PRO A 65 -0.23 -11.47 1.59
N LEU A 66 0.73 -10.55 1.51
CA LEU A 66 1.62 -10.42 0.35
C LEU A 66 2.49 -11.67 0.16
N LYS A 67 3.05 -12.22 1.23
CA LYS A 67 3.80 -13.49 1.20
C LYS A 67 2.95 -14.66 0.72
N GLN A 68 1.71 -14.77 1.21
CA GLN A 68 0.75 -15.78 0.74
C GLN A 68 0.41 -15.61 -0.75
N ALA A 69 0.44 -14.38 -1.26
CA ALA A 69 0.29 -14.07 -2.68
C ALA A 69 1.59 -14.27 -3.51
N GLY A 70 2.64 -14.83 -2.89
CA GLY A 70 3.89 -15.22 -3.53
C GLY A 70 5.01 -14.19 -3.50
N PHE A 71 4.85 -13.08 -2.79
CA PHE A 71 5.91 -12.07 -2.65
C PHE A 71 6.91 -12.48 -1.57
N ALA A 72 8.19 -12.49 -1.90
CA ALA A 72 9.26 -12.58 -0.92
C ALA A 72 9.75 -11.17 -0.55
N GLN A 73 10.33 -11.03 0.64
CA GLN A 73 11.18 -9.90 0.94
C GLN A 73 12.52 -10.09 0.20
N LEU A 74 12.93 -9.08 -0.57
CA LEU A 74 14.09 -9.19 -1.45
C LEU A 74 15.26 -8.29 -1.02
N GLU A 75 14.98 -7.15 -0.39
CA GLU A 75 16.00 -6.21 0.09
C GLU A 75 15.70 -5.74 1.52
N ASP A 76 16.60 -4.91 2.05
CA ASP A 76 16.67 -4.55 3.47
C ASP A 76 15.35 -4.03 4.05
N GLU A 77 15.06 -4.50 5.25
CA GLU A 77 13.99 -3.98 6.10
C GLU A 77 14.54 -2.79 6.89
N ILE A 78 13.86 -1.65 6.82
CA ILE A 78 14.12 -0.51 7.68
C ILE A 78 12.97 -0.40 8.68
N GLU A 79 13.26 -0.70 9.94
CA GLU A 79 12.30 -0.60 11.04
C GLU A 79 12.74 0.46 12.06
N GLY A 80 11.77 1.28 12.46
CA GLY A 80 11.91 2.26 13.53
C GLY A 80 10.59 2.43 14.29
N PRO A 81 10.57 3.26 15.35
CA PRO A 81 9.41 3.36 16.24
C PRO A 81 8.08 3.74 15.56
N ASN A 82 8.16 4.49 14.45
CA ASN A 82 7.01 5.04 13.72
C ASN A 82 7.10 4.78 12.21
N HIS A 83 7.99 3.88 11.78
CA HIS A 83 8.29 3.63 10.38
C HIS A 83 8.67 2.18 10.16
N TYR A 84 8.18 1.61 9.07
CA TYR A 84 8.57 0.31 8.57
C TYR A 84 8.61 0.36 7.05
N SER A 85 9.68 -0.11 6.42
CA SER A 85 9.72 -0.26 4.98
C SER A 85 10.49 -1.50 4.53
N VAL A 86 10.08 -2.07 3.41
CA VAL A 86 10.70 -3.26 2.84
C VAL A 86 10.45 -3.31 1.33
N PHE A 87 11.43 -3.81 0.58
CA PHE A 87 11.26 -4.14 -0.83
C PHE A 87 10.85 -5.61 -0.97
N MET A 88 9.74 -5.84 -1.66
CA MET A 88 9.18 -7.16 -1.90
C MET A 88 9.00 -7.42 -3.38
N GLY A 89 9.09 -8.68 -3.78
CA GLY A 89 8.86 -9.12 -5.15
C GLY A 89 8.84 -10.64 -5.23
N ARG A 90 8.37 -11.17 -6.36
CA ARG A 90 8.44 -12.61 -6.62
C ARG A 90 9.83 -13.03 -7.07
N ASN A 91 10.54 -12.11 -7.73
CA ASN A 91 11.93 -12.25 -8.17
C ASN A 91 12.64 -10.90 -8.04
N ALA A 92 13.97 -10.89 -8.10
CA ALA A 92 14.73 -9.65 -8.23
C ALA A 92 14.67 -9.13 -9.69
N PRO A 93 14.56 -7.80 -9.91
CA PRO A 93 14.45 -6.74 -8.90
C PRO A 93 13.05 -6.66 -8.27
N ALA A 94 12.94 -6.06 -7.08
CA ALA A 94 11.68 -5.94 -6.36
C ALA A 94 10.58 -5.22 -7.16
N GLU A 95 9.37 -5.78 -7.10
CA GLU A 95 8.17 -5.28 -7.80
C GLU A 95 7.40 -4.26 -6.95
N LEU A 96 7.55 -4.36 -5.63
CA LEU A 96 6.71 -3.70 -4.62
C LEU A 96 7.59 -3.08 -3.54
N PHE A 97 7.58 -1.76 -3.44
CA PHE A 97 8.07 -1.05 -2.27
C PHE A 97 6.93 -0.83 -1.27
N TYR A 98 7.09 -1.44 -0.10
CA TYR A 98 6.16 -1.35 1.02
C TYR A 98 6.67 -0.33 2.02
N THR A 99 5.83 0.62 2.40
CA THR A 99 6.11 1.52 3.53
C THR A 99 4.91 1.59 4.46
N ALA A 100 5.15 1.67 5.75
CA ALA A 100 4.16 1.93 6.78
C ALA A 100 4.69 3.02 7.72
N VAL A 101 3.90 4.06 7.93
CA VAL A 101 4.24 5.20 8.80
C VAL A 101 3.14 5.45 9.81
N ALA A 102 3.53 5.88 11.01
CA ALA A 102 2.56 6.31 12.00
C ALA A 102 1.89 7.62 11.54
N ASP A 103 0.56 7.64 11.60
CA ASP A 103 -0.27 8.77 11.18
C ASP A 103 -1.33 9.04 12.26
N GLY A 104 -0.95 9.85 13.25
CA GLY A 104 -1.74 10.03 14.47
C GLY A 104 -1.83 8.75 15.29
N GLN A 105 -3.04 8.21 15.44
CA GLN A 105 -3.30 6.94 16.12
C GLN A 105 -3.38 5.74 15.17
N ASP A 106 -3.23 6.00 13.86
CA ASP A 106 -3.40 5.01 12.81
C ASP A 106 -2.04 4.69 12.15
N THR A 107 -2.01 3.61 11.37
CA THR A 107 -0.92 3.31 10.44
C THR A 107 -1.37 3.66 9.03
N LEU A 108 -0.54 4.41 8.31
CA LEU A 108 -0.67 4.60 6.88
C LEU A 108 0.29 3.66 6.15
N ILE A 109 -0.25 2.68 5.45
CA ILE A 109 0.50 1.77 4.60
C ILE A 109 0.44 2.28 3.15
N THR A 110 1.59 2.39 2.50
CA THR A 110 1.72 2.72 1.07
C THR A 110 2.44 1.59 0.36
N LEU A 111 1.78 1.04 -0.66
CA LEU A 111 2.37 0.15 -1.64
C LEU A 111 2.71 0.96 -2.87
N SER A 112 3.93 0.86 -3.39
CA SER A 112 4.33 1.54 -4.62
C SER A 112 5.22 0.65 -5.47
N GLY A 113 5.24 0.86 -6.78
CA GLY A 113 5.93 -0.06 -7.69
C GLY A 113 5.53 0.16 -9.14
N LYS A 114 5.93 -0.77 -10.01
CA LYS A 114 5.59 -0.77 -11.43
C LYS A 114 4.67 -1.93 -11.78
#